data_AF-A0A1B8TSD5-F1
#
_entry.id   AF-A0A1B8TSD5-F1
#
_cell.length_a   1.000
_cell.length_b   1.000
_cell.length_c   1.000
_cell.angle_alpha   90.00
_cell.angle_beta   90.00
_cell.angle_gamma   90.00
#
_symmetry.space_group_name_H-M   'P 1'
#
loop_
_entity.id
_entity.type
_entity.pdbx_description
1 polymer ?
#
loop_
_entity_poly.entity_id
_entity_poly.type
_entity_poly.pdbx_seq_one_letter_code
_entity_poly.pdbx_strand_id
1 'polypeptide(L)'
;MSKIISGFSKFTKEEKINWLTENYFHNQTETVNIIKQYWNVDTKLQELHDDFIENTISNFYMPFGVAPNFVINDRTYVIPMVVEESSVVAAASLVGKFWSTRGGFKTTVISTTKIGQVHFMFAGNKNDLETYFNQNKTELFAATASITKNMKKRGGGILDIKLIDKTAKLANYYQLHVTFETKDSMGANFINSCLEAIAKKFEKDDIEIVMSILSNYVPECLVRAEVSCKIEELGGENPQKFAEKFHQAVQIAEIEPYRAVTHNKGIMNGIDAVVLATGNDFRAVEAGAHAYASRNGSYSSLSHCSIDDGVFKFWIEIPLALGTVGGLTALHPMAKLSLEMLQKPSARTLMQIMAAAGLAQNFAALRALTTKGIQHGHMKMHLQNILNQLGANEQEKEKIIKYFETRTVSHSAVVTQFNELRKPKINWINFLNIDDISERLNTLTKITKPVFGKMNGQQVIEHLSLLMQISNGKIDADYYVSDEKTARRKPFLDTDGELHIGFRAAILSDEPTPEKFNSIQEAIDDLVVQINDFKNHFTETTTENHPFFGELDYEYWKKFHVKHFTHHFKQFNLL
;
A
#
# COMPACT_ATOMS: atom_id res chain seq x y z
N MET A 1 17.52 3.51 -34.81
CA MET A 1 18.90 3.40 -34.28
C MET A 1 18.93 2.36 -33.18
N SER A 2 20.07 1.71 -32.95
CA SER A 2 20.24 0.81 -31.81
C SER A 2 20.05 1.57 -30.51
N LYS A 3 19.23 1.06 -29.60
CA LYS A 3 19.05 1.62 -28.24
C LYS A 3 20.15 1.19 -27.26
N ILE A 4 21.16 0.44 -27.74
CA ILE A 4 22.31 0.00 -26.96
C ILE A 4 23.33 1.13 -26.93
N ILE A 5 23.62 1.65 -25.73
CA ILE A 5 24.53 2.77 -25.49
C ILE A 5 25.84 2.30 -24.87
N SER A 6 26.95 2.91 -25.30
CA SER A 6 28.27 2.77 -24.67
C SER A 6 28.68 4.10 -24.05
N GLY A 7 29.33 4.06 -22.88
CA GLY A 7 29.83 5.26 -22.19
C GLY A 7 28.78 6.10 -21.44
N PHE A 8 27.58 5.56 -21.19
CA PHE A 8 26.49 6.27 -20.48
C PHE A 8 26.92 6.84 -19.12
N SER A 9 27.83 6.18 -18.41
CA SER A 9 28.35 6.67 -17.13
C SER A 9 29.07 8.02 -17.23
N LYS A 10 29.63 8.35 -18.40
CA LYS A 10 30.34 9.62 -18.67
C LYS A 10 29.41 10.78 -18.95
N PHE A 11 28.12 10.52 -19.21
CA PHE A 11 27.14 11.57 -19.46
C PHE A 11 26.89 12.38 -18.19
N THR A 12 26.69 13.67 -18.37
CA THR A 12 26.09 14.54 -17.36
C THR A 12 24.69 14.06 -17.00
N LYS A 13 24.16 14.49 -15.85
CA LYS A 13 22.82 14.13 -15.41
C LYS A 13 21.74 14.51 -16.43
N GLU A 14 21.88 15.69 -17.06
CA GLU A 14 20.94 16.13 -18.10
C GLU A 14 21.06 15.31 -19.38
N GLU A 15 22.27 14.98 -19.84
CA GLU A 15 22.47 14.10 -20.99
C GLU A 15 21.89 12.70 -20.75
N LYS A 16 22.01 12.16 -19.53
CA LYS A 16 21.39 10.89 -19.14
C LYS A 16 19.87 10.95 -19.27
N ILE A 17 19.25 12.04 -18.83
CA ILE A 17 17.80 12.26 -18.91
C ILE A 17 17.35 12.44 -20.36
N ASN A 18 18.05 13.28 -21.13
CA ASN A 18 17.73 13.51 -22.54
C ASN A 18 17.78 12.20 -23.32
N TRP A 19 18.87 11.44 -23.19
CA TRP A 19 19.00 10.13 -23.82
C TRP A 19 17.86 9.18 -23.42
N LEU A 20 17.51 9.12 -22.13
CA LEU A 20 16.41 8.30 -21.65
C LEU A 20 15.07 8.71 -22.28
N THR A 21 14.76 10.01 -22.28
CA THR A 21 13.50 10.54 -22.80
C THR A 21 13.35 10.38 -24.31
N GLU A 22 14.43 10.59 -25.08
CA GLU A 22 14.42 10.44 -26.54
C GLU A 22 14.21 8.98 -26.98
N ASN A 23 14.69 8.02 -26.19
CA ASN A 23 14.73 6.61 -26.59
C ASN A 23 13.58 5.76 -26.00
N TYR A 24 13.00 6.15 -24.86
CA TYR A 24 12.07 5.30 -24.10
C TYR A 24 10.72 5.94 -23.78
N PHE A 25 10.53 7.24 -24.04
CA PHE A 25 9.29 7.93 -23.69
C PHE A 25 8.68 8.67 -24.88
N HIS A 26 7.35 8.65 -24.98
CA HIS A 26 6.61 9.36 -26.04
C HIS A 26 6.44 10.85 -25.73
N ASN A 27 6.15 11.19 -24.46
CA ASN A 27 6.00 12.58 -24.01
C ASN A 27 7.25 13.01 -23.22
N GLN A 28 8.21 13.60 -23.92
CA GLN A 28 9.50 13.98 -23.35
C GLN A 28 9.33 15.06 -22.26
N THR A 29 8.56 16.11 -22.54
CA THR A 29 8.36 17.24 -21.61
C THR A 29 7.77 16.80 -20.28
N GLU A 30 6.70 16.00 -20.32
CA GLU A 30 6.08 15.48 -19.10
C GLU A 30 7.03 14.57 -18.31
N THR A 31 7.79 13.72 -19.00
CA THR A 31 8.77 12.83 -18.37
C THR A 31 9.88 13.61 -17.67
N VAL A 32 10.45 14.63 -18.32
CA VAL A 32 11.47 15.50 -17.71
C VAL A 32 10.91 16.20 -16.47
N ASN A 33 9.67 16.70 -16.54
CA ASN A 33 9.01 17.34 -15.40
C ASN A 33 8.83 16.36 -14.23
N ILE A 34 8.42 15.11 -14.50
CA ILE A 34 8.26 14.06 -13.49
C ILE A 34 9.60 13.64 -12.86
N ILE A 35 10.69 13.67 -13.62
CA ILE A 35 12.02 13.37 -13.10
C ILE A 35 12.49 14.52 -12.20
N LYS A 36 12.34 15.77 -12.66
CA LYS A 36 12.85 16.97 -11.96
C LYS A 36 12.03 17.34 -10.71
N GLN A 37 10.73 16.98 -10.62
CA GLN A 37 9.92 17.25 -9.42
C GLN A 37 10.44 16.57 -8.14
N TYR A 38 11.22 15.48 -8.27
CA TYR A 38 11.81 14.77 -7.14
C TYR A 38 13.25 15.22 -6.85
N TRP A 39 13.73 16.28 -7.50
CA TRP A 39 15.02 16.87 -7.13
C TRP A 39 14.85 17.75 -5.90
N ASN A 40 15.84 17.71 -5.02
CA ASN A 40 15.91 18.65 -3.91
C ASN A 40 16.12 20.06 -4.45
N VAL A 41 15.41 21.03 -3.89
CA VAL A 41 15.57 22.45 -4.22
C VAL A 41 16.97 22.95 -3.82
N ASP A 42 17.51 22.43 -2.72
CA ASP A 42 18.89 22.67 -2.30
C ASP A 42 19.85 21.86 -3.19
N THR A 43 20.66 22.57 -3.98
CA THR A 43 21.59 21.97 -4.94
C THR A 43 22.70 21.17 -4.26
N LYS A 44 23.21 21.62 -3.11
CA LYS A 44 24.26 20.89 -2.38
C LYS A 44 23.72 19.60 -1.79
N LEU A 45 22.48 19.63 -1.31
CA LEU A 45 21.79 18.43 -0.87
C LEU A 45 21.55 17.47 -2.04
N GLN A 46 21.15 17.98 -3.21
CA GLN A 46 20.98 17.13 -4.38
C GLN A 46 22.30 16.52 -4.86
N GLU A 47 23.39 17.29 -4.89
CA GLU A 47 24.73 16.79 -5.23
C GLU A 47 25.16 15.66 -4.28
N LEU A 48 24.94 15.84 -2.97
CA LEU A 48 25.20 14.79 -1.98
C LEU A 48 24.41 13.50 -2.28
N HIS A 49 23.14 13.62 -2.67
CA HIS A 49 22.31 12.47 -3.04
C HIS A 49 22.75 11.81 -4.34
N ASP A 50 23.20 12.63 -5.30
CA ASP A 50 23.71 12.15 -6.59
C ASP A 50 25.01 11.33 -6.42
N ASP A 51 25.81 11.64 -5.39
CA ASP A 51 27.06 10.94 -5.05
C ASP A 51 26.84 9.60 -4.29
N PHE A 52 25.60 9.26 -3.90
CA PHE A 52 25.35 8.01 -3.17
C PHE A 52 25.49 6.76 -4.03
N ILE A 53 25.15 6.84 -5.32
CA ILE A 53 25.26 5.75 -6.31
C ILE A 53 25.53 6.33 -7.70
N GLU A 54 25.90 5.49 -8.66
CA GLU A 54 26.15 5.90 -10.03
C GLU A 54 24.86 6.12 -10.84
N ASN A 55 24.95 6.89 -11.92
CA ASN A 55 23.87 7.08 -12.90
C ASN A 55 22.54 7.60 -12.31
N THR A 56 22.62 8.39 -11.24
CA THR A 56 21.49 9.07 -10.62
C THR A 56 20.86 10.08 -11.60
N ILE A 57 19.54 9.96 -11.80
CA ILE A 57 18.75 10.92 -12.58
C ILE A 57 17.70 11.63 -11.74
N SER A 58 17.31 11.06 -10.60
CA SER A 58 16.37 11.64 -9.64
C SER A 58 16.42 10.89 -8.30
N ASN A 59 15.72 11.41 -7.30
CA ASN A 59 15.50 10.72 -6.03
C ASN A 59 14.22 9.89 -6.09
N PHE A 60 14.16 8.85 -5.27
CA PHE A 60 12.93 8.10 -5.00
C PHE A 60 12.61 8.23 -3.51
N TYR A 61 11.46 8.83 -3.18
CA TYR A 61 11.05 9.01 -1.78
C TYR A 61 10.22 7.83 -1.31
N MET A 62 10.51 7.38 -0.09
CA MET A 62 9.71 6.40 0.64
C MET A 62 9.25 7.05 1.95
N PRO A 63 8.00 6.81 2.41
CA PRO A 63 7.48 7.44 3.61
C PRO A 63 8.37 7.20 4.84
N PHE A 64 8.64 8.28 5.59
CA PHE A 64 9.35 8.24 6.86
C PHE A 64 8.35 8.39 8.00
N GLY A 65 8.11 7.31 8.74
CA GLY A 65 7.24 7.26 9.91
C GLY A 65 8.02 7.11 11.22
N VAL A 66 7.30 7.24 12.34
CA VAL A 66 7.85 7.03 13.69
C VAL A 66 6.92 6.17 14.52
N ALA A 67 7.49 5.23 15.29
CA ALA A 67 6.78 4.37 16.21
C ALA A 67 7.19 4.67 17.66
N PRO A 68 6.38 5.43 18.43
CA PRO A 68 6.71 5.80 19.81
C PRO A 68 6.43 4.68 20.81
N ASN A 69 6.76 4.94 22.07
CA ASN A 69 6.44 4.12 23.26
C ASN A 69 7.20 2.79 23.39
N PHE A 70 8.29 2.58 22.66
CA PHE A 70 9.14 1.42 22.89
C PHE A 70 9.90 1.59 24.20
N VAL A 71 9.78 0.63 25.12
CA VAL A 71 10.60 0.56 26.33
C VAL A 71 11.52 -0.65 26.15
N ILE A 72 12.82 -0.42 25.98
CA ILE A 72 13.82 -1.45 25.69
C ILE A 72 14.90 -1.37 26.77
N ASN A 73 15.08 -2.44 27.54
CA ASN A 73 15.97 -2.46 28.70
C ASN A 73 15.76 -1.23 29.61
N ASP A 74 14.50 -0.94 29.92
CA ASP A 74 14.07 0.14 30.82
C ASP A 74 14.36 1.57 30.30
N ARG A 75 14.70 1.70 29.01
CA ARG A 75 14.87 2.99 28.34
C ARG A 75 13.83 3.19 27.25
N THR A 76 13.25 4.39 27.20
CA THR A 76 12.22 4.75 26.22
C THR A 76 12.83 5.19 24.90
N TYR A 77 12.25 4.73 23.80
CA TYR A 77 12.64 5.05 22.43
C TYR A 77 11.43 5.44 21.56
N VAL A 78 11.70 6.29 20.58
CA VAL A 78 10.87 6.50 19.39
C VAL A 78 11.62 5.89 18.22
N ILE A 79 11.00 4.93 17.53
CA ILE A 79 11.65 4.15 16.49
C ILE A 79 11.37 4.79 15.12
N PRO A 80 12.38 5.30 14.39
CA PRO A 80 12.19 5.80 13.03
C PRO A 80 12.06 4.62 12.06
N MET A 81 11.14 4.73 11.11
CA MET A 81 10.79 3.64 10.18
C MET A 81 10.56 4.19 8.77
N VAL A 82 11.31 3.70 7.78
CA VAL A 82 11.12 4.03 6.35
C VAL A 82 10.53 2.82 5.64
N VAL A 83 9.28 2.89 5.22
CA VAL A 83 8.55 1.76 4.62
C VAL A 83 7.36 2.27 3.81
N GLU A 84 7.05 1.61 2.70
CA GLU A 84 5.91 1.89 1.83
C GLU A 84 4.63 1.15 2.26
N GLU A 85 4.80 0.00 2.92
CA GLU A 85 3.69 -0.86 3.33
C GLU A 85 2.84 -0.20 4.43
N SER A 86 1.53 -0.12 4.16
CA SER A 86 0.54 0.41 5.11
C SER A 86 0.50 -0.42 6.39
N SER A 87 0.05 0.20 7.49
CA SER A 87 -0.10 -0.41 8.82
C SER A 87 1.18 -0.85 9.53
N VAL A 88 2.35 -0.93 8.87
CA VAL A 88 3.59 -1.39 9.50
C VAL A 88 3.97 -0.52 10.70
N VAL A 89 4.07 0.80 10.49
CA VAL A 89 4.41 1.76 11.55
C VAL A 89 3.35 1.80 12.66
N ALA A 90 2.06 1.68 12.29
CA ALA A 90 0.95 1.67 13.24
C ALA A 90 0.97 0.43 14.13
N ALA A 91 1.25 -0.74 13.55
CA ALA A 91 1.40 -2.01 14.25
C ALA A 91 2.57 -1.96 15.25
N ALA A 92 3.74 -1.49 14.83
CA ALA A 92 4.89 -1.28 15.70
C ALA A 92 4.56 -0.33 16.87
N SER A 93 3.89 0.80 16.60
CA SER A 93 3.48 1.77 17.62
C SER A 93 2.51 1.18 18.64
N LEU A 94 1.52 0.43 18.17
CA LEU A 94 0.52 -0.23 19.02
C LEU A 94 1.19 -1.24 19.95
N VAL A 95 2.11 -2.04 19.42
CA VAL A 95 2.80 -3.09 20.19
C VAL A 95 3.83 -2.50 21.14
N GLY A 96 4.56 -1.45 20.73
CA GLY A 96 5.43 -0.67 21.61
C GLY A 96 4.66 -0.17 22.83
N LYS A 97 3.50 0.46 22.62
CA LYS A 97 2.63 0.92 23.70
C LYS A 97 2.05 -0.22 24.54
N PHE A 98 1.72 -1.36 23.92
CA PHE A 98 1.18 -2.53 24.63
C PHE A 98 2.20 -3.09 25.63
N TRP A 99 3.45 -3.28 25.20
CA TRP A 99 4.50 -3.85 26.05
C TRP A 99 5.10 -2.85 27.04
N SER A 100 5.00 -1.53 26.79
CA SER A 100 5.54 -0.53 27.72
C SER A 100 4.95 -0.56 29.13
N THR A 101 3.76 -1.13 29.29
CA THR A 101 3.09 -1.32 30.59
C THR A 101 3.20 -2.77 31.11
N ARG A 102 3.92 -3.64 30.39
CA ARG A 102 4.04 -5.08 30.63
C ARG A 102 5.51 -5.53 30.62
N GLY A 103 6.36 -4.76 31.28
CA GLY A 103 7.80 -5.06 31.42
C GLY A 103 8.71 -4.59 30.26
N GLY A 104 8.13 -4.12 29.16
CA GLY A 104 8.88 -3.69 27.97
C GLY A 104 9.60 -4.85 27.28
N PHE A 105 10.50 -4.50 26.36
CA PHE A 105 11.38 -5.45 25.68
C PHE A 105 12.66 -5.62 26.49
N LYS A 106 13.06 -6.86 26.74
CA LYS A 106 14.37 -7.21 27.29
C LYS A 106 15.25 -7.73 26.16
N THR A 107 16.45 -7.19 26.04
CA THR A 107 17.33 -7.46 24.90
C THR A 107 18.77 -7.68 25.32
N THR A 108 19.47 -8.59 24.66
CA THR A 108 20.86 -8.94 24.97
C THR A 108 21.62 -9.23 23.68
N VAL A 109 22.75 -8.56 23.48
CA VAL A 109 23.68 -8.90 22.39
C VAL A 109 24.48 -10.12 22.81
N ILE A 110 24.35 -11.22 22.09
CA ILE A 110 25.03 -12.49 22.37
C ILE A 110 26.47 -12.43 21.83
N SER A 111 26.64 -11.98 20.59
CA SER A 111 27.96 -11.84 19.97
C SER A 111 27.92 -10.80 18.83
N THR A 112 29.08 -10.23 18.49
CA THR A 112 29.25 -9.21 17.45
C THR A 112 30.24 -9.63 16.37
N THR A 113 30.56 -10.92 16.33
CA THR A 113 31.62 -11.47 15.49
C THR A 113 31.16 -11.51 14.03
N LYS A 114 31.97 -10.88 13.17
CA LYS A 114 31.80 -10.92 11.72
C LYS A 114 32.87 -11.81 11.10
N ILE A 115 32.63 -12.28 9.88
CA ILE A 115 33.54 -13.19 9.20
C ILE A 115 33.79 -12.79 7.76
N GLY A 116 34.90 -13.27 7.23
CA GLY A 116 35.25 -13.17 5.82
C GLY A 116 36.20 -14.28 5.43
N GLN A 117 36.36 -14.50 4.13
CA GLN A 117 37.08 -15.65 3.61
C GLN A 117 38.02 -15.26 2.47
N VAL A 118 39.21 -15.84 2.49
CA VAL A 118 40.04 -15.99 1.30
C VAL A 118 39.83 -17.41 0.77
N HIS A 119 39.32 -17.51 -0.44
CA HIS A 119 39.03 -18.76 -1.13
C HIS A 119 40.16 -19.07 -2.11
N PHE A 120 40.70 -20.28 -2.07
CA PHE A 120 41.84 -20.64 -2.91
C PHE A 120 41.87 -22.13 -3.27
N MET A 121 42.54 -22.44 -4.37
CA MET A 121 42.77 -23.79 -4.86
C MET A 121 44.23 -24.20 -4.58
N PHE A 122 44.41 -25.44 -4.13
CA PHE A 122 45.73 -26.02 -3.86
C PHE A 122 45.70 -27.53 -4.10
N ALA A 123 46.49 -28.00 -5.06
CA ALA A 123 46.52 -29.41 -5.49
C ALA A 123 47.64 -30.24 -4.81
N GLY A 124 48.44 -29.62 -3.94
CA GLY A 124 49.56 -30.29 -3.26
C GLY A 124 49.15 -31.07 -2.00
N ASN A 125 50.14 -31.45 -1.19
CA ASN A 125 49.92 -32.19 0.03
C ASN A 125 49.33 -31.30 1.14
N LYS A 126 48.24 -31.76 1.76
CA LYS A 126 47.55 -31.03 2.84
C LYS A 126 48.45 -30.69 4.04
N ASN A 127 49.32 -31.59 4.47
CA ASN A 127 50.20 -31.35 5.62
C ASN A 127 51.22 -30.24 5.32
N ASP A 128 51.67 -30.13 4.07
CA ASP A 128 52.57 -29.07 3.64
C ASP A 128 51.85 -27.71 3.68
N LEU A 129 50.59 -27.67 3.26
CA LEU A 129 49.76 -26.46 3.35
C LEU A 129 49.48 -26.05 4.81
N GLU A 130 49.16 -27.01 5.69
CA GLU A 130 48.98 -26.75 7.12
C GLU A 130 50.26 -26.21 7.76
N THR A 131 51.41 -26.79 7.42
CA THR A 131 52.72 -26.33 7.87
C THR A 131 53.01 -24.90 7.37
N TYR A 132 52.79 -24.65 6.08
CA TYR A 132 52.95 -23.33 5.47
C TYR A 132 52.05 -22.28 6.13
N PHE A 133 50.78 -22.61 6.37
CA PHE A 133 49.84 -21.74 7.08
C PHE A 133 50.31 -21.41 8.49
N ASN A 134 50.72 -22.42 9.28
CA ASN A 134 51.16 -22.21 10.65
C ASN A 134 52.44 -21.36 10.73
N GLN A 135 53.38 -21.57 9.80
CA GLN A 135 54.60 -20.75 9.69
C GLN A 135 54.30 -19.29 9.33
N ASN A 136 53.31 -19.06 8.46
CA ASN A 136 52.98 -17.73 7.97
C ASN A 136 51.88 -17.02 8.78
N LYS A 137 51.21 -17.68 9.74
CA LYS A 137 50.06 -17.10 10.45
C LYS A 137 50.36 -15.73 11.07
N THR A 138 51.51 -15.58 11.73
CA THR A 138 51.96 -14.30 12.31
C THR A 138 52.15 -13.22 11.24
N GLU A 139 52.74 -13.59 10.10
CA GLU A 139 52.97 -12.72 8.96
C GLU A 139 51.65 -12.28 8.29
N LEU A 140 50.62 -13.13 8.28
CA LEU A 140 49.28 -12.76 7.81
C LEU A 140 48.66 -11.64 8.68
N PHE A 141 48.82 -11.72 10.00
CA PHE A 141 48.42 -10.63 10.89
C PHE A 141 49.25 -9.36 10.65
N ALA A 142 50.56 -9.50 10.44
CA ALA A 142 51.46 -8.38 10.19
C ALA A 142 51.10 -7.63 8.87
N ALA A 143 50.71 -8.35 7.83
CA ALA A 143 50.30 -7.78 6.55
C ALA A 143 49.09 -6.82 6.66
N THR A 144 48.24 -7.02 7.67
CA THR A 144 47.05 -6.17 7.92
C THR A 144 47.29 -5.07 8.96
N ALA A 145 48.51 -4.93 9.51
CA ALA A 145 48.78 -4.05 10.64
C ALA A 145 48.46 -2.57 10.36
N SER A 146 48.75 -2.08 9.16
CA SER A 146 48.44 -0.70 8.74
C SER A 146 46.93 -0.45 8.65
N ILE A 147 46.19 -1.40 8.07
CA ILE A 147 44.72 -1.35 7.89
C ILE A 147 44.02 -1.45 9.25
N THR A 148 44.48 -2.36 10.11
CA THR A 148 43.86 -2.66 11.41
C THR A 148 44.20 -1.66 12.51
N LYS A 149 45.21 -0.79 12.33
CA LYS A 149 45.71 0.15 13.35
C LYS A 149 44.59 0.93 14.07
N ASN A 150 43.70 1.58 13.32
CA ASN A 150 42.62 2.38 13.91
C ASN A 150 41.48 1.55 14.48
N MET A 151 41.26 0.32 13.97
CA MET A 151 40.25 -0.58 14.50
C MET A 151 40.72 -1.20 15.83
N LYS A 152 41.99 -1.61 15.91
CA LYS A 152 42.65 -2.10 17.14
C LYS A 152 42.65 -1.06 18.25
N LYS A 153 42.90 0.22 17.93
CA LYS A 153 42.78 1.33 18.90
C LYS A 153 41.39 1.43 19.54
N ARG A 154 40.35 1.04 18.80
CA ARG A 154 38.96 1.02 19.27
C ARG A 154 38.58 -0.32 19.94
N GLY A 155 39.53 -1.24 20.08
CA GLY A 155 39.36 -2.57 20.67
C GLY A 155 38.77 -3.62 19.72
N GLY A 156 38.78 -3.38 18.41
CA GLY A 156 38.37 -4.33 17.37
C GLY A 156 39.57 -4.87 16.56
N GLY A 157 39.31 -5.39 15.38
CA GLY A 157 40.31 -5.92 14.45
C GLY A 157 40.04 -7.38 14.08
N ILE A 158 41.09 -8.06 13.63
CA ILE A 158 41.04 -9.52 13.36
C ILE A 158 41.14 -10.25 14.69
N LEU A 159 40.23 -11.18 14.94
CA LEU A 159 40.20 -12.04 16.12
C LEU A 159 40.99 -13.33 15.90
N ASP A 160 40.78 -14.00 14.76
CA ASP A 160 41.49 -15.22 14.40
C ASP A 160 41.48 -15.47 12.89
N ILE A 161 42.44 -16.25 12.42
CA ILE A 161 42.55 -16.77 11.05
C ILE A 161 42.66 -18.30 11.17
N LYS A 162 41.79 -19.04 10.48
CA LYS A 162 41.80 -20.51 10.45
C LYS A 162 41.86 -21.03 9.02
N LEU A 163 42.72 -22.02 8.77
CA LEU A 163 42.70 -22.79 7.53
C LEU A 163 41.58 -23.83 7.59
N ILE A 164 40.70 -23.85 6.59
CA ILE A 164 39.57 -24.77 6.48
C ILE A 164 39.70 -25.58 5.20
N ASP A 165 39.70 -26.90 5.35
CA ASP A 165 39.69 -27.86 4.25
C ASP A 165 38.26 -28.08 3.73
N LYS A 166 38.06 -27.89 2.43
CA LYS A 166 36.79 -28.12 1.73
C LYS A 166 36.94 -29.12 0.57
N THR A 167 38.06 -29.85 0.50
CA THR A 167 38.38 -30.80 -0.58
C THR A 167 37.35 -31.90 -0.74
N ALA A 168 36.68 -32.29 0.36
CA ALA A 168 35.59 -33.26 0.34
C ALA A 168 34.33 -32.79 -0.44
N LYS A 169 34.17 -31.48 -0.65
CA LYS A 169 33.03 -30.89 -1.39
C LYS A 169 33.41 -30.37 -2.77
N LEU A 170 34.65 -29.93 -2.94
CA LEU A 170 35.20 -29.45 -4.20
C LEU A 170 36.69 -29.77 -4.22
N ALA A 171 37.16 -30.50 -5.22
CA ALA A 171 38.57 -30.91 -5.30
C ALA A 171 39.51 -29.69 -5.17
N ASN A 172 40.59 -29.86 -4.40
CA ASN A 172 41.64 -28.85 -4.18
C ASN A 172 41.19 -27.56 -3.47
N TYR A 173 39.97 -27.47 -2.95
CA TYR A 173 39.42 -26.24 -2.40
C TYR A 173 39.71 -26.06 -0.90
N TYR A 174 40.25 -24.89 -0.54
CA TYR A 174 40.52 -24.47 0.83
C TYR A 174 40.05 -23.04 1.09
N GLN A 175 39.95 -22.69 2.37
CA GLN A 175 39.59 -21.34 2.80
C GLN A 175 40.51 -20.88 3.94
N LEU A 176 40.94 -19.62 3.92
CA LEU A 176 41.31 -18.91 5.14
C LEU A 176 40.05 -18.24 5.69
N HIS A 177 39.52 -18.79 6.78
CA HIS A 177 38.38 -18.25 7.50
C HIS A 177 38.85 -17.23 8.54
N VAL A 178 38.52 -15.97 8.34
CA VAL A 178 38.96 -14.86 9.19
C VAL A 178 37.77 -14.31 9.97
N THR A 179 37.95 -14.15 11.28
CA THR A 179 36.94 -13.60 12.19
C THR A 179 37.34 -12.20 12.65
N PHE A 180 36.35 -11.31 12.79
CA PHE A 180 36.55 -9.88 13.00
C PHE A 180 35.63 -9.31 14.09
N GLU A 181 36.13 -8.29 14.80
CA GLU A 181 35.36 -7.37 15.61
C GLU A 181 35.46 -5.96 15.00
N THR A 182 34.33 -5.37 14.61
CA THR A 182 34.27 -4.12 13.85
C THR A 182 33.65 -2.94 14.62
N LYS A 183 33.35 -3.15 15.91
CA LYS A 183 32.75 -2.16 16.82
C LYS A 183 31.49 -1.55 16.20
N ASP A 184 31.47 -0.23 16.06
CA ASP A 184 30.31 0.51 15.58
C ASP A 184 30.19 0.56 14.04
N SER A 185 31.11 -0.06 13.30
CA SER A 185 31.01 -0.15 11.85
C SER A 185 30.44 -1.51 11.43
N MET A 186 29.64 -1.52 10.36
CA MET A 186 29.26 -2.75 9.66
C MET A 186 30.51 -3.49 9.14
N GLY A 187 31.51 -2.75 8.66
CA GLY A 187 32.87 -3.25 8.48
C GLY A 187 33.17 -3.92 7.14
N ALA A 188 32.27 -3.91 6.15
CA ALA A 188 32.49 -4.54 4.84
C ALA A 188 33.82 -4.12 4.19
N ASN A 189 34.04 -2.83 3.97
CA ASN A 189 35.28 -2.33 3.34
C ASN A 189 36.52 -2.68 4.15
N PHE A 190 36.44 -2.59 5.48
CA PHE A 190 37.55 -2.93 6.37
C PHE A 190 37.92 -4.43 6.28
N ILE A 191 36.91 -5.30 6.29
CA ILE A 191 37.08 -6.75 6.16
C ILE A 191 37.68 -7.08 4.80
N ASN A 192 37.12 -6.57 3.71
CA ASN A 192 37.60 -6.85 2.35
C ASN A 192 39.06 -6.42 2.16
N SER A 193 39.44 -5.21 2.58
CA SER A 193 40.83 -4.77 2.52
C SER A 193 41.78 -5.64 3.34
N CYS A 194 41.34 -6.14 4.50
CA CYS A 194 42.14 -7.08 5.29
C CYS A 194 42.30 -8.42 4.55
N LEU A 195 41.23 -8.95 3.96
CA LEU A 195 41.26 -10.22 3.23
C LEU A 195 42.14 -10.14 1.98
N GLU A 196 42.07 -9.05 1.22
CA GLU A 196 42.94 -8.80 0.06
C GLU A 196 44.43 -8.77 0.47
N ALA A 197 44.75 -8.10 1.57
CA ALA A 197 46.11 -8.06 2.09
C ALA A 197 46.59 -9.44 2.59
N ILE A 198 45.70 -10.21 3.25
CA ILE A 198 45.98 -11.59 3.68
C ILE A 198 46.21 -12.48 2.46
N ALA A 199 45.36 -12.39 1.45
CA ALA A 199 45.45 -13.20 0.23
C ALA A 199 46.77 -12.95 -0.50
N LYS A 200 47.12 -11.69 -0.74
CA LYS A 200 48.38 -11.31 -1.37
C LYS A 200 49.61 -11.79 -0.60
N LYS A 201 49.53 -11.85 0.73
CA LYS A 201 50.63 -12.34 1.57
C LYS A 201 50.69 -13.88 1.61
N PHE A 202 49.56 -14.55 1.47
CA PHE A 202 49.46 -16.00 1.54
C PHE A 202 49.78 -16.69 0.20
N GLU A 203 49.57 -15.98 -0.90
CA GLU A 203 49.84 -16.42 -2.28
C GLU A 203 51.28 -16.91 -2.50
N LYS A 204 51.42 -18.02 -3.24
CA LYS A 204 52.68 -18.59 -3.76
C LYS A 204 52.37 -19.47 -4.98
N ASP A 205 53.39 -19.93 -5.71
CA ASP A 205 53.25 -20.57 -7.04
C ASP A 205 52.23 -21.72 -7.15
N ASP A 206 52.00 -22.47 -6.08
CA ASP A 206 51.09 -23.62 -6.02
C ASP A 206 49.73 -23.31 -5.38
N ILE A 207 49.50 -22.06 -4.96
CA ILE A 207 48.26 -21.56 -4.36
C ILE A 207 47.60 -20.56 -5.30
N GLU A 208 46.44 -20.92 -5.85
CA GLU A 208 45.64 -20.03 -6.68
C GLU A 208 44.56 -19.35 -5.83
N ILE A 209 44.71 -18.06 -5.57
CA ILE A 209 43.66 -17.26 -4.91
C ILE A 209 42.51 -17.05 -5.90
N VAL A 210 41.31 -17.51 -5.53
CA VAL A 210 40.11 -17.36 -6.35
C VAL A 210 39.38 -16.06 -6.02
N MET A 211 39.15 -15.78 -4.73
CA MET A 211 38.45 -14.57 -4.28
C MET A 211 38.68 -14.29 -2.79
N SER A 212 38.51 -13.02 -2.41
CA SER A 212 38.64 -12.54 -1.03
C SER A 212 37.46 -11.64 -0.70
N ILE A 213 36.55 -12.09 0.17
CA ILE A 213 35.29 -11.37 0.40
C ILE A 213 34.72 -11.64 1.79
N LEU A 214 34.05 -10.63 2.38
CA LEU A 214 33.26 -10.83 3.59
C LEU A 214 32.13 -11.86 3.40
N SER A 215 31.58 -12.39 4.50
CA SER A 215 30.31 -13.12 4.45
C SER A 215 29.20 -12.35 5.14
N ASN A 216 28.02 -12.30 4.52
CA ASN A 216 26.80 -11.80 5.16
C ASN A 216 26.13 -12.86 6.06
N TYR A 217 26.52 -14.13 5.96
CA TYR A 217 26.08 -15.15 6.90
C TYR A 217 26.96 -15.10 8.16
N VAL A 218 26.51 -14.30 9.14
CA VAL A 218 27.21 -14.05 10.41
C VAL A 218 26.40 -14.59 11.60
N PRO A 219 26.31 -15.92 11.79
CA PRO A 219 25.53 -16.51 12.88
C PRO A 219 26.02 -16.10 14.28
N GLU A 220 27.26 -15.63 14.38
CA GLU A 220 27.89 -15.11 15.60
C GLU A 220 27.80 -13.57 15.73
N CYS A 221 26.95 -12.91 14.94
CA CYS A 221 26.60 -11.49 15.14
C CYS A 221 25.17 -11.37 15.66
N LEU A 222 24.90 -12.06 16.76
CA LEU A 222 23.57 -12.45 17.23
C LEU A 222 23.05 -11.54 18.35
N VAL A 223 21.78 -11.16 18.25
CA VAL A 223 21.06 -10.47 19.32
C VAL A 223 19.76 -11.19 19.64
N ARG A 224 19.40 -11.16 20.92
CA ARG A 224 18.14 -11.66 21.45
C ARG A 224 17.26 -10.50 21.89
N ALA A 225 15.97 -10.56 21.56
CA ALA A 225 14.94 -9.70 22.12
C ALA A 225 13.78 -10.56 22.63
N GLU A 226 13.21 -10.20 23.78
CA GLU A 226 12.09 -10.92 24.37
C GLU A 226 11.12 -10.00 25.10
N VAL A 227 9.88 -10.47 25.21
CA VAL A 227 8.80 -9.88 25.99
C VAL A 227 8.13 -10.98 26.80
N SER A 228 7.64 -10.64 27.98
CA SER A 228 6.94 -11.59 28.84
C SER A 228 5.97 -10.89 29.78
N CYS A 229 4.81 -11.48 30.01
CA CYS A 229 3.88 -11.04 31.04
C CYS A 229 3.04 -12.21 31.52
N LYS A 230 2.30 -12.01 32.61
CA LYS A 230 1.27 -12.98 32.99
C LYS A 230 0.20 -13.05 31.90
N ILE A 231 -0.37 -14.24 31.70
CA ILE A 231 -1.41 -14.45 30.67
C ILE A 231 -2.60 -13.50 30.89
N GLU A 232 -3.01 -13.28 32.14
CA GLU A 232 -4.10 -12.37 32.51
C GLU A 232 -3.89 -10.93 32.00
N GLU A 233 -2.65 -10.51 31.82
CA GLU A 233 -2.30 -9.15 31.36
C GLU A 233 -2.35 -8.99 29.83
N LEU A 234 -2.40 -10.09 29.06
CA LEU A 234 -2.44 -10.03 27.58
C LEU A 234 -3.69 -9.32 27.06
N GLY A 235 -4.76 -9.28 27.87
CA GLY A 235 -6.02 -8.65 27.56
C GLY A 235 -6.86 -9.40 26.52
N GLY A 236 -8.01 -8.82 26.17
CA GLY A 236 -9.04 -9.49 25.39
C GLY A 236 -10.00 -10.30 26.27
N GLU A 237 -11.07 -10.85 25.66
CA GLU A 237 -12.13 -11.55 26.39
C GLU A 237 -11.66 -12.87 27.02
N ASN A 238 -10.71 -13.55 26.38
CA ASN A 238 -10.13 -14.80 26.88
C ASN A 238 -8.60 -14.81 26.66
N PRO A 239 -7.82 -14.25 27.61
CA PRO A 239 -6.36 -14.15 27.48
C PRO A 239 -5.66 -15.51 27.41
N GLN A 240 -6.18 -16.53 28.12
CA GLN A 240 -5.65 -17.90 28.08
C GLN A 240 -5.73 -18.49 26.67
N LYS A 241 -6.92 -18.46 26.07
CA LYS A 241 -7.13 -18.95 24.71
C LYS A 241 -6.34 -18.15 23.68
N PHE A 242 -6.15 -16.85 23.90
CA PHE A 242 -5.30 -16.02 23.06
C PHE A 242 -3.84 -16.47 23.12
N ALA A 243 -3.29 -16.67 24.32
CA ALA A 243 -1.92 -17.16 24.50
C ALA A 243 -1.72 -18.52 23.82
N GLU A 244 -2.61 -19.48 24.06
CA GLU A 244 -2.56 -20.83 23.47
C GLU A 244 -2.58 -20.78 21.93
N LYS A 245 -3.52 -20.02 21.35
CA LYS A 245 -3.57 -19.84 19.89
C LYS A 245 -2.33 -19.15 19.34
N PHE A 246 -1.79 -18.17 20.06
CA PHE A 246 -0.57 -17.47 19.67
C PHE A 246 0.62 -18.44 19.66
N HIS A 247 0.79 -19.21 20.73
CA HIS A 247 1.82 -20.25 20.83
C HIS A 247 1.69 -21.27 19.69
N GLN A 248 0.48 -21.78 19.45
CA GLN A 248 0.22 -22.71 18.35
C GLN A 248 0.56 -22.11 16.97
N ALA A 249 0.26 -20.83 16.74
CA ALA A 249 0.62 -20.16 15.48
C ALA A 249 2.13 -20.05 15.27
N VAL A 250 2.90 -19.85 16.35
CA VAL A 250 4.37 -19.87 16.30
C VAL A 250 4.90 -21.28 16.02
N GLN A 251 4.36 -22.31 16.68
CA GLN A 251 4.74 -23.71 16.41
C GLN A 251 4.48 -24.12 14.95
N ILE A 252 3.35 -23.69 14.37
CA ILE A 252 3.09 -23.90 12.95
C ILE A 252 4.18 -23.25 12.09
N ALA A 253 4.62 -22.04 12.43
CA ALA A 253 5.70 -21.35 11.71
C ALA A 253 7.09 -21.97 11.94
N GLU A 254 7.31 -22.75 13.00
CA GLU A 254 8.55 -23.50 13.22
C GLU A 254 8.62 -24.79 12.39
N ILE A 255 7.47 -25.38 12.05
CA ILE A 255 7.39 -26.68 11.38
C ILE A 255 7.08 -26.55 9.88
N GLU A 256 6.30 -25.55 9.47
CA GLU A 256 5.82 -25.39 8.10
C GLU A 256 6.56 -24.25 7.36
N PRO A 257 7.48 -24.55 6.42
CA PRO A 257 8.26 -23.55 5.69
C PRO A 257 7.42 -22.48 4.98
N TYR A 258 6.26 -22.84 4.40
CA TYR A 258 5.40 -21.84 3.74
C TYR A 258 4.90 -20.78 4.72
N ARG A 259 4.57 -21.19 5.96
CA ARG A 259 4.19 -20.26 7.02
C ARG A 259 5.41 -19.52 7.55
N ALA A 260 6.52 -20.21 7.77
CA ALA A 260 7.78 -19.64 8.28
C ALA A 260 8.25 -18.45 7.42
N VAL A 261 8.20 -18.57 6.09
CA VAL A 261 8.60 -17.49 5.17
C VAL A 261 7.76 -16.25 5.40
N THR A 262 6.43 -16.41 5.44
CA THR A 262 5.50 -15.29 5.68
C THR A 262 5.65 -14.71 7.10
N HIS A 263 5.94 -15.57 8.07
CA HIS A 263 6.17 -15.20 9.46
C HIS A 263 7.42 -14.33 9.61
N ASN A 264 8.53 -14.76 9.01
CA ASN A 264 9.79 -14.02 9.02
C ASN A 264 9.69 -12.73 8.19
N LYS A 265 8.97 -12.72 7.05
CA LYS A 265 8.65 -11.47 6.33
C LYS A 265 8.01 -10.43 7.26
N GLY A 266 7.08 -10.87 8.12
CA GLY A 266 6.47 -9.99 9.12
C GLY A 266 7.47 -9.43 10.15
N ILE A 267 8.51 -10.18 10.53
CA ILE A 267 9.62 -9.68 11.35
C ILE A 267 10.39 -8.60 10.56
N MET A 268 10.74 -8.90 9.32
CA MET A 268 11.58 -8.04 8.48
C MET A 268 10.90 -6.72 8.12
N ASN A 269 9.56 -6.67 8.00
CA ASN A 269 8.82 -5.41 7.91
C ASN A 269 9.20 -4.40 9.01
N GLY A 270 9.44 -4.87 10.23
CA GLY A 270 9.87 -4.03 11.34
C GLY A 270 11.35 -3.69 11.29
N ILE A 271 12.19 -4.68 10.98
CA ILE A 271 13.65 -4.53 10.97
C ILE A 271 14.10 -3.64 9.81
N ASP A 272 13.70 -3.97 8.58
CA ASP A 272 14.13 -3.28 7.37
C ASP A 272 13.72 -1.81 7.36
N ALA A 273 12.55 -1.51 7.93
CA ALA A 273 12.10 -0.14 8.08
C ALA A 273 13.07 0.70 8.92
N VAL A 274 13.63 0.13 9.99
CA VAL A 274 14.64 0.81 10.82
C VAL A 274 16.01 0.78 10.16
N VAL A 275 16.34 -0.29 9.42
CA VAL A 275 17.60 -0.39 8.66
C VAL A 275 17.69 0.72 7.62
N LEU A 276 16.64 0.90 6.82
CA LEU A 276 16.53 1.99 5.85
C LEU A 276 16.57 3.36 6.53
N ALA A 277 15.79 3.55 7.61
CA ALA A 277 15.75 4.81 8.33
C ALA A 277 17.11 5.23 8.89
N THR A 278 17.97 4.26 9.25
CA THR A 278 19.31 4.50 9.82
C THR A 278 20.43 4.43 8.78
N GLY A 279 20.12 4.27 7.49
CA GLY A 279 21.10 4.23 6.41
C GLY A 279 22.01 2.99 6.43
N ASN A 280 21.51 1.87 6.96
CA ASN A 280 22.18 0.57 6.96
C ASN A 280 21.80 -0.27 5.73
N ASP A 281 22.56 -1.33 5.45
CA ASP A 281 22.31 -2.21 4.30
C ASP A 281 21.26 -3.29 4.65
N PHE A 282 20.03 -3.13 4.13
CA PHE A 282 18.95 -4.09 4.36
C PHE A 282 19.16 -5.43 3.67
N ARG A 283 19.89 -5.48 2.54
CA ARG A 283 20.15 -6.75 1.82
C ARG A 283 21.09 -7.64 2.64
N ALA A 284 22.09 -7.04 3.28
CA ALA A 284 23.01 -7.76 4.16
C ALA A 284 22.26 -8.35 5.37
N VAL A 285 21.36 -7.58 5.97
CA VAL A 285 20.51 -8.00 7.09
C VAL A 285 19.57 -9.13 6.67
N GLU A 286 18.82 -8.95 5.57
CA GLU A 286 17.88 -9.94 5.05
C GLU A 286 18.56 -11.28 4.70
N ALA A 287 19.68 -11.22 3.96
CA ALA A 287 20.43 -12.41 3.59
C ALA A 287 20.94 -13.18 4.83
N GLY A 288 21.44 -12.46 5.84
CA GLY A 288 21.90 -13.06 7.09
C GLY A 288 20.76 -13.69 7.91
N ALA A 289 19.65 -12.95 8.07
CA ALA A 289 18.48 -13.40 8.81
C ALA A 289 17.83 -14.64 8.19
N HIS A 290 17.57 -14.62 6.88
CA HIS A 290 16.96 -15.74 6.17
C HIS A 290 17.88 -16.96 6.04
N ALA A 291 19.19 -16.77 5.93
CA ALA A 291 20.14 -17.89 6.00
C ALA A 291 20.15 -18.52 7.42
N TYR A 292 20.09 -17.69 8.46
CA TYR A 292 20.04 -18.16 9.85
C TYR A 292 18.74 -18.90 10.19
N ALA A 293 17.62 -18.52 9.56
CA ALA A 293 16.35 -19.26 9.65
C ALA A 293 16.45 -20.70 9.15
N SER A 294 17.44 -21.02 8.30
CA SER A 294 17.67 -22.35 7.72
C SER A 294 18.86 -23.10 8.34
N ARG A 295 19.47 -22.58 9.41
CA ARG A 295 20.72 -23.12 9.98
C ARG A 295 20.65 -24.58 10.44
N ASN A 296 19.46 -25.07 10.74
CA ASN A 296 19.20 -26.45 11.21
C ASN A 296 18.79 -27.40 10.07
N GLY A 297 18.95 -27.00 8.80
CA GLY A 297 18.70 -27.84 7.62
C GLY A 297 17.33 -27.64 6.97
N SER A 298 16.35 -27.06 7.66
CA SER A 298 15.07 -26.60 7.10
C SER A 298 14.80 -25.16 7.49
N TYR A 299 14.12 -24.41 6.63
CA TYR A 299 13.74 -23.03 6.87
C TYR A 299 12.62 -22.98 7.94
N SER A 300 12.85 -22.24 9.02
CA SER A 300 11.96 -22.17 10.20
C SER A 300 11.73 -20.71 10.65
N SER A 301 10.78 -20.51 11.57
CA SER A 301 10.58 -19.25 12.29
C SER A 301 11.87 -18.78 12.99
N LEU A 302 12.14 -17.46 12.96
CA LEU A 302 13.19 -16.80 13.75
C LEU A 302 12.76 -16.49 15.19
N SER A 303 11.45 -16.45 15.45
CA SER A 303 10.88 -16.18 16.76
C SER A 303 10.30 -17.44 17.39
N HIS A 304 10.24 -17.46 18.71
CA HIS A 304 9.77 -18.58 19.52
C HIS A 304 8.82 -18.09 20.61
N CYS A 305 7.94 -18.97 21.08
CA CYS A 305 6.93 -18.67 22.09
C CYS A 305 6.82 -19.82 23.10
N SER A 306 6.68 -19.50 24.38
CA SER A 306 6.38 -20.47 25.42
C SER A 306 5.30 -19.96 26.38
N ILE A 307 4.64 -20.92 27.04
CA ILE A 307 3.63 -20.68 28.07
C ILE A 307 3.98 -21.61 29.22
N ASP A 308 4.55 -21.04 30.28
CA ASP A 308 5.06 -21.79 31.42
C ASP A 308 4.58 -21.10 32.70
N ASP A 309 4.02 -21.85 33.66
CA ASP A 309 3.57 -21.34 34.97
C ASP A 309 2.68 -20.08 34.90
N GLY A 310 1.78 -20.01 33.91
CA GLY A 310 0.87 -18.86 33.72
C GLY A 310 1.55 -17.60 33.14
N VAL A 311 2.80 -17.73 32.69
CA VAL A 311 3.57 -16.66 32.04
C VAL A 311 3.66 -16.92 30.55
N PHE A 312 3.27 -15.92 29.77
CA PHE A 312 3.51 -15.89 28.33
C PHE A 312 4.88 -15.30 28.06
N LYS A 313 5.69 -15.99 27.26
CA LYS A 313 7.01 -15.50 26.81
C LYS A 313 7.14 -15.61 25.31
N PHE A 314 7.64 -14.54 24.67
CA PHE A 314 7.85 -14.47 23.23
C PHE A 314 9.19 -13.82 22.92
N TRP A 315 10.02 -14.44 22.08
CA TRP A 315 11.38 -13.96 21.81
C TRP A 315 11.86 -14.25 20.39
N ILE A 316 12.93 -13.57 19.99
CA ILE A 316 13.63 -13.73 18.71
C ILE A 316 15.13 -13.78 18.95
N GLU A 317 15.83 -14.61 18.19
CA GLU A 317 17.29 -14.59 18.05
C GLU A 317 17.63 -14.42 16.57
N ILE A 318 18.32 -13.33 16.24
CA ILE A 318 18.55 -12.93 14.84
C ILE A 318 19.93 -12.29 14.66
N PRO A 319 20.68 -12.67 13.62
CA PRO A 319 21.95 -12.01 13.32
C PRO A 319 21.73 -10.64 12.67
N LEU A 320 22.34 -9.60 13.22
CA LEU A 320 22.22 -8.21 12.73
C LEU A 320 23.59 -7.55 12.61
N ALA A 321 24.17 -7.57 11.40
CA ALA A 321 25.42 -6.89 11.10
C ALA A 321 25.20 -5.41 10.74
N LEU A 322 25.20 -4.56 11.75
CA LEU A 322 24.85 -3.14 11.62
C LEU A 322 26.04 -2.23 11.88
N GLY A 323 25.91 -0.97 11.46
CA GLY A 323 26.81 0.12 11.80
C GLY A 323 26.07 1.39 12.22
N THR A 324 26.72 2.19 13.05
CA THR A 324 26.32 3.56 13.40
C THR A 324 27.35 4.59 12.92
N VAL A 325 28.44 4.11 12.30
CA VAL A 325 29.46 4.94 11.65
C VAL A 325 29.81 4.41 10.26
N GLY A 326 30.12 5.34 9.35
CA GLY A 326 30.56 5.05 7.98
C GLY A 326 29.40 4.81 7.01
N GLY A 327 29.69 4.97 5.71
CA GLY A 327 28.68 4.88 4.66
C GLY A 327 27.54 5.87 4.84
N LEU A 328 26.33 5.50 4.42
CA LEU A 328 25.15 6.37 4.47
C LEU A 328 24.71 6.74 5.90
N THR A 329 25.03 5.92 6.90
CA THR A 329 24.71 6.21 8.32
C THR A 329 25.23 7.58 8.78
N ALA A 330 26.36 8.03 8.22
CA ALA A 330 27.01 9.30 8.54
C ALA A 330 27.00 10.32 7.38
N LEU A 331 26.42 9.99 6.23
CA LEU A 331 26.32 10.90 5.08
C LEU A 331 24.89 11.40 4.90
N HIS A 332 23.90 10.50 4.89
CA HIS A 332 22.51 10.84 4.64
C HIS A 332 21.92 11.64 5.82
N PRO A 333 21.38 12.86 5.61
CA PRO A 333 20.86 13.70 6.69
C PRO A 333 19.76 13.03 7.52
N MET A 334 18.79 12.38 6.87
CA MET A 334 17.75 11.62 7.58
C MET A 334 18.29 10.42 8.36
N ALA A 335 19.34 9.73 7.90
CA ALA A 335 19.96 8.65 8.66
C ALA A 335 20.62 9.16 9.96
N LYS A 336 21.30 10.32 9.89
CA LYS A 336 21.82 11.00 11.08
C LYS A 336 20.72 11.38 12.06
N LEU A 337 19.64 11.97 11.55
CA LEU A 337 18.48 12.35 12.36
C LEU A 337 17.85 11.13 13.02
N SER A 338 17.73 10.00 12.32
CA SER A 338 17.25 8.73 12.88
C SER A 338 18.13 8.24 14.02
N LEU A 339 19.45 8.25 13.85
CA LEU A 339 20.38 7.85 14.92
C LEU A 339 20.31 8.80 16.11
N GLU A 340 20.10 10.09 15.90
CA GLU A 340 19.87 11.06 16.97
C GLU A 340 18.54 10.84 17.69
N MET A 341 17.45 10.57 16.95
CA MET A 341 16.15 10.19 17.51
C MET A 341 16.23 8.93 18.37
N LEU A 342 17.08 7.98 17.97
CA LEU A 342 17.44 6.78 18.74
C LEU A 342 18.44 7.05 19.87
N GLN A 343 18.75 8.32 20.17
CA GLN A 343 19.65 8.75 21.24
C GLN A 343 21.11 8.30 21.04
N LYS A 344 21.58 8.36 19.78
CA LYS A 344 22.95 8.06 19.33
C LYS A 344 23.47 6.70 19.85
N PRO A 345 22.82 5.59 19.45
CA PRO A 345 23.17 4.26 19.93
C PRO A 345 24.55 3.81 19.43
N SER A 346 25.19 2.90 20.17
CA SER A 346 26.24 2.03 19.62
C SER A 346 25.65 1.03 18.63
N ALA A 347 26.47 0.37 17.80
CA ALA A 347 25.96 -0.71 16.93
C ALA A 347 25.30 -1.83 17.74
N ARG A 348 25.83 -2.17 18.92
CA ARG A 348 25.24 -3.13 19.84
C ARG A 348 23.84 -2.71 20.31
N THR A 349 23.69 -1.44 20.68
CA THR A 349 22.38 -0.89 21.07
C THR A 349 21.42 -0.83 19.89
N LEU A 350 21.91 -0.54 18.68
CA LEU A 350 21.09 -0.54 17.48
C LEU A 350 20.58 -1.96 17.14
N MET A 351 21.40 -3.00 17.31
CA MET A 351 20.97 -4.40 17.19
C MET A 351 19.80 -4.72 18.13
N GLN A 352 19.90 -4.29 19.39
CA GLN A 352 18.83 -4.47 20.39
C GLN A 352 17.53 -3.77 19.97
N ILE A 353 17.64 -2.52 19.50
CA ILE A 353 16.50 -1.73 19.02
C ILE A 353 15.82 -2.40 17.81
N MET A 354 16.59 -2.81 16.81
CA MET A 354 16.05 -3.45 15.61
C MET A 354 15.44 -4.81 15.91
N ALA A 355 16.05 -5.63 16.77
CA ALA A 355 15.47 -6.91 17.19
C ALA A 355 14.14 -6.71 17.93
N ALA A 356 14.02 -5.68 18.78
CA ALA A 356 12.76 -5.32 19.42
C ALA A 356 11.70 -4.85 18.42
N ALA A 357 12.08 -4.06 17.41
CA ALA A 357 11.17 -3.64 16.34
C ALA A 357 10.64 -4.83 15.52
N GLY A 358 11.52 -5.78 15.16
CA GLY A 358 11.14 -7.03 14.49
C GLY A 358 10.21 -7.89 15.34
N LEU A 359 10.52 -8.08 16.63
CA LEU A 359 9.68 -8.84 17.56
C LEU A 359 8.31 -8.18 17.74
N ALA A 360 8.26 -6.84 17.85
CA ALA A 360 7.02 -6.09 17.95
C ALA A 360 6.14 -6.29 16.73
N GLN A 361 6.73 -6.23 15.53
CA GLN A 361 5.99 -6.41 14.29
C GLN A 361 5.46 -7.83 14.12
N ASN A 362 6.24 -8.82 14.53
CA ASN A 362 5.81 -10.20 14.52
C ASN A 362 4.69 -10.49 15.52
N PHE A 363 4.78 -9.93 16.73
CA PHE A 363 3.70 -9.97 17.71
C PHE A 363 2.41 -9.33 17.18
N ALA A 364 2.51 -8.17 16.51
CA ALA A 364 1.36 -7.50 15.92
C ALA A 364 0.66 -8.39 14.88
N ALA A 365 1.44 -9.00 13.98
CA ALA A 365 0.93 -9.87 12.92
C ALA A 365 0.23 -11.11 13.50
N LEU A 366 0.88 -11.81 14.45
CA LEU A 366 0.32 -12.98 15.11
C LEU A 366 -0.94 -12.64 15.92
N ARG A 367 -0.92 -11.51 16.64
CA ARG A 367 -2.10 -11.03 17.38
C ARG A 367 -3.28 -10.77 16.45
N ALA A 368 -3.04 -10.14 15.31
CA ALA A 368 -4.11 -9.90 14.33
C ALA A 368 -4.64 -11.21 13.74
N LEU A 369 -3.77 -12.16 13.38
CA LEU A 369 -4.16 -13.46 12.80
C LEU A 369 -4.93 -14.36 13.76
N THR A 370 -4.61 -14.32 15.05
CA THR A 370 -5.22 -15.20 16.07
C THR A 370 -6.50 -14.64 16.68
N THR A 371 -6.85 -13.37 16.37
CA THR A 371 -8.04 -12.68 16.87
C THR A 371 -9.07 -12.41 15.76
N LYS A 372 -9.11 -11.18 15.22
CA LYS A 372 -10.12 -10.73 14.23
C LYS A 372 -9.67 -10.89 12.76
N GLY A 373 -8.45 -11.36 12.52
CA GLY A 373 -7.81 -11.45 11.21
C GLY A 373 -7.09 -10.16 10.80
N ILE A 374 -6.01 -10.28 10.00
CA ILE A 374 -5.17 -9.14 9.55
C ILE A 374 -5.99 -8.09 8.77
N GLN A 375 -6.94 -8.52 7.94
CA GLN A 375 -7.67 -7.62 7.04
C GLN A 375 -8.50 -6.58 7.79
N HIS A 376 -9.05 -6.90 8.95
CA HIS A 376 -9.96 -5.99 9.66
C HIS A 376 -9.31 -4.66 10.05
N GLY A 377 -8.04 -4.66 10.49
CA GLY A 377 -7.28 -3.43 10.80
C GLY A 377 -6.61 -2.80 9.57
N HIS A 378 -6.09 -3.63 8.67
CA HIS A 378 -5.36 -3.20 7.47
C HIS A 378 -6.23 -2.41 6.49
N MET A 379 -7.52 -2.77 6.41
CA MET A 379 -8.43 -2.20 5.43
C MET A 379 -8.74 -0.71 5.65
N LYS A 380 -8.61 -0.15 6.86
CA LYS A 380 -8.86 1.28 7.09
C LYS A 380 -7.79 2.17 6.42
N MET A 381 -6.53 1.76 6.46
CA MET A 381 -5.45 2.46 5.73
C MET A 381 -5.49 2.13 4.24
N HIS A 382 -5.74 0.87 3.87
CA HIS A 382 -5.87 0.48 2.47
C HIS A 382 -7.03 1.21 1.76
N LEU A 383 -8.11 1.50 2.48
CA LEU A 383 -9.22 2.32 2.00
C LEU A 383 -8.76 3.71 1.53
N GLN A 384 -7.88 4.37 2.29
CA GLN A 384 -7.35 5.69 1.88
C GLN A 384 -6.55 5.60 0.58
N ASN A 385 -5.74 4.55 0.40
CA ASN A 385 -4.98 4.35 -0.84
C ASN A 385 -5.91 4.15 -2.04
N ILE A 386 -6.97 3.34 -1.90
CA ILE A 386 -7.97 3.16 -2.95
C ILE A 386 -8.66 4.49 -3.28
N LEU A 387 -9.06 5.26 -2.27
CA LEU A 387 -9.72 6.55 -2.45
C LEU A 387 -8.82 7.58 -3.14
N ASN A 388 -7.52 7.61 -2.80
CA ASN A 388 -6.55 8.46 -3.47
C ASN A 388 -6.37 8.06 -4.94
N GLN A 389 -6.31 6.76 -5.23
CA GLN A 389 -6.23 6.24 -6.60
C GLN A 389 -7.47 6.59 -7.43
N LEU A 390 -8.66 6.61 -6.81
CA LEU A 390 -9.92 7.03 -7.44
C LEU A 390 -10.04 8.57 -7.60
N GLY A 391 -9.11 9.34 -7.06
CA GLY A 391 -9.18 10.80 -7.07
C GLY A 391 -10.33 11.35 -6.24
N ALA A 392 -10.61 10.73 -5.08
CA ALA A 392 -11.60 11.21 -4.14
C ALA A 392 -11.15 12.52 -3.49
N ASN A 393 -12.06 13.49 -3.36
CA ASN A 393 -11.84 14.69 -2.56
C ASN A 393 -12.07 14.41 -1.06
N GLU A 394 -11.70 15.35 -0.18
CA GLU A 394 -11.78 15.15 1.28
C GLU A 394 -13.22 14.85 1.77
N GLN A 395 -14.24 15.50 1.21
CA GLN A 395 -15.63 15.26 1.60
C GLN A 395 -16.11 13.85 1.19
N GLU A 396 -15.70 13.40 0.00
CA GLU A 396 -15.97 12.03 -0.47
C GLU A 396 -15.26 11.00 0.41
N LYS A 397 -13.99 11.26 0.76
CA LYS A 397 -13.21 10.39 1.67
C LYS A 397 -13.90 10.24 3.02
N GLU A 398 -14.30 11.33 3.66
CA GLU A 398 -14.99 11.28 4.96
C GLU A 398 -16.26 10.44 4.91
N LYS A 399 -17.12 10.67 3.88
CA LYS A 399 -18.37 9.92 3.73
C LYS A 399 -18.13 8.43 3.51
N ILE A 400 -17.16 8.07 2.68
CA ILE A 400 -16.84 6.66 2.38
C ILE A 400 -16.17 5.98 3.57
N ILE A 401 -15.25 6.66 4.27
CA ILE A 401 -14.62 6.15 5.49
C ILE A 401 -15.70 5.82 6.52
N LYS A 402 -16.63 6.75 6.78
CA LYS A 402 -17.75 6.55 7.70
C LYS A 402 -18.65 5.39 7.28
N TYR A 403 -18.92 5.25 5.98
CA TYR A 403 -19.72 4.14 5.43
C TYR A 403 -19.09 2.77 5.72
N PHE A 404 -17.76 2.68 5.77
CA PHE A 404 -16.99 1.46 5.97
C PHE A 404 -16.54 1.21 7.41
N GLU A 405 -16.88 2.06 8.39
CA GLU A 405 -16.48 1.83 9.80
C GLU A 405 -17.02 0.52 10.38
N THR A 406 -18.20 0.10 9.94
CA THR A 406 -18.89 -1.12 10.43
C THR A 406 -19.07 -2.19 9.36
N ARG A 407 -18.49 -1.99 8.17
CA ARG A 407 -18.66 -2.87 7.01
C ARG A 407 -17.31 -3.42 6.54
N THR A 408 -17.32 -4.64 6.00
CA THR A 408 -16.13 -5.20 5.36
C THR A 408 -15.78 -4.38 4.13
N VAL A 409 -14.54 -3.88 4.10
CA VAL A 409 -14.01 -3.14 2.95
C VAL A 409 -13.54 -4.16 1.90
N SER A 410 -13.81 -3.88 0.63
CA SER A 410 -13.19 -4.53 -0.52
C SER A 410 -12.99 -3.49 -1.63
N HIS A 411 -12.05 -3.72 -2.55
CA HIS A 411 -11.83 -2.78 -3.66
C HIS A 411 -13.13 -2.53 -4.46
N SER A 412 -13.87 -3.59 -4.79
CA SER A 412 -15.13 -3.48 -5.52
C SER A 412 -16.18 -2.67 -4.75
N ALA A 413 -16.34 -2.91 -3.44
CA ALA A 413 -17.30 -2.19 -2.62
C ALA A 413 -16.98 -0.69 -2.53
N VAL A 414 -15.69 -0.34 -2.42
CA VAL A 414 -15.25 1.07 -2.37
C VAL A 414 -15.52 1.78 -3.68
N VAL A 415 -15.20 1.14 -4.81
CA VAL A 415 -15.47 1.68 -6.15
C VAL A 415 -16.97 1.90 -6.37
N THR A 416 -17.80 0.91 -5.99
CA THR A 416 -19.26 1.05 -6.09
C THR A 416 -19.76 2.23 -5.26
N GLN A 417 -19.38 2.32 -3.98
CA GLN A 417 -19.83 3.38 -3.10
C GLN A 417 -19.35 4.77 -3.57
N PHE A 418 -18.13 4.85 -4.10
CA PHE A 418 -17.59 6.06 -4.70
C PHE A 418 -18.39 6.52 -5.92
N ASN A 419 -18.72 5.58 -6.81
CA ASN A 419 -19.55 5.87 -7.99
C ASN A 419 -20.99 6.27 -7.60
N GLU A 420 -21.58 5.62 -6.58
CA GLU A 420 -22.89 6.01 -6.04
C GLU A 420 -22.89 7.45 -5.51
N LEU A 421 -21.83 7.86 -4.79
CA LEU A 421 -21.68 9.23 -4.30
C LEU A 421 -21.58 10.27 -5.42
N ARG A 422 -21.07 9.87 -6.59
CA ARG A 422 -20.91 10.71 -7.78
C ARG A 422 -22.07 10.60 -8.77
N LYS A 423 -23.09 9.77 -8.51
CA LYS A 423 -24.28 9.74 -9.37
C LYS A 423 -24.97 11.11 -9.33
N PRO A 424 -25.25 11.74 -10.48
CA PRO A 424 -26.01 12.98 -10.50
C PRO A 424 -27.41 12.72 -9.93
N LYS A 425 -27.84 13.58 -9.00
CA LYS A 425 -29.23 13.57 -8.52
C LYS A 425 -30.14 14.05 -9.65
N ILE A 426 -31.20 13.31 -9.95
CA ILE A 426 -32.19 13.71 -10.93
C ILE A 426 -33.06 14.81 -10.31
N ASN A 427 -33.10 15.98 -10.94
CA ASN A 427 -34.04 17.04 -10.57
C ASN A 427 -35.42 16.72 -11.17
N TRP A 428 -36.25 16.02 -10.40
CA TRP A 428 -37.62 15.70 -10.81
C TRP A 428 -38.49 16.95 -10.86
N ILE A 429 -39.22 17.14 -11.97
CA ILE A 429 -40.18 18.22 -12.13
C ILE A 429 -41.42 17.95 -11.29
N ASN A 430 -41.82 18.95 -10.50
CA ASN A 430 -43.13 18.96 -9.85
C ASN A 430 -44.16 19.63 -10.76
N PHE A 431 -44.84 18.84 -11.59
CA PHE A 431 -45.84 19.36 -12.53
C PHE A 431 -47.03 20.07 -11.87
N LEU A 432 -47.25 19.87 -10.56
CA LEU A 432 -48.28 20.57 -9.79
C LEU A 432 -47.88 22.00 -9.39
N ASN A 433 -46.59 22.37 -9.53
CA ASN A 433 -46.14 23.74 -9.32
C ASN A 433 -46.31 24.55 -10.60
N ILE A 434 -47.54 25.03 -10.82
CA ILE A 434 -47.94 25.73 -12.05
C ILE A 434 -47.02 26.93 -12.34
N ASP A 435 -46.65 27.71 -11.32
CA ASP A 435 -45.79 28.89 -11.51
C ASP A 435 -44.43 28.51 -12.12
N ASP A 436 -43.77 27.47 -11.58
CA ASP A 436 -42.47 26.97 -12.09
C ASP A 436 -42.60 26.34 -13.49
N ILE A 437 -43.70 25.62 -13.75
CA ILE A 437 -43.98 25.03 -15.07
C ILE A 437 -44.19 26.12 -16.12
N SER A 438 -45.06 27.09 -15.83
CA SER A 438 -45.37 28.19 -16.75
C SER A 438 -44.15 29.07 -16.99
N GLU A 439 -43.38 29.41 -15.95
CA GLU A 439 -42.14 30.20 -16.09
C GLU A 439 -41.15 29.54 -17.05
N ARG A 440 -40.90 28.23 -16.87
CA ARG A 440 -39.97 27.48 -17.72
C ARG A 440 -40.50 27.29 -19.14
N LEU A 441 -41.78 26.97 -19.33
CA LEU A 441 -42.37 26.76 -20.65
C LEU A 441 -42.49 28.06 -21.46
N ASN A 442 -42.67 29.21 -20.81
CA ASN A 442 -42.69 30.54 -21.46
C ASN A 442 -41.36 30.91 -22.14
N THR A 443 -40.26 30.19 -21.84
CA THR A 443 -38.98 30.34 -22.55
C THR A 443 -38.99 29.71 -23.95
N LEU A 444 -39.96 28.84 -24.24
CA LEU A 444 -40.09 28.18 -25.53
C LEU A 444 -40.75 29.10 -26.55
N THR A 445 -40.44 28.86 -27.82
CA THR A 445 -41.10 29.48 -28.97
C THR A 445 -41.53 28.38 -29.93
N LYS A 446 -42.42 28.71 -30.87
CA LYS A 446 -42.88 27.78 -31.91
C LYS A 446 -41.73 27.15 -32.71
N ILE A 447 -40.63 27.88 -32.90
CA ILE A 447 -39.46 27.41 -33.65
C ILE A 447 -38.39 26.76 -32.78
N THR A 448 -38.60 26.65 -31.45
CA THR A 448 -37.62 26.03 -30.56
C THR A 448 -37.45 24.56 -30.92
N LYS A 449 -36.19 24.17 -31.18
CA LYS A 449 -35.81 22.80 -31.51
C LYS A 449 -35.49 22.01 -30.24
N PRO A 450 -35.88 20.73 -30.16
CA PRO A 450 -35.54 19.89 -29.03
C PRO A 450 -34.07 19.43 -29.10
N VAL A 451 -33.50 19.10 -27.94
CA VAL A 451 -32.21 18.40 -27.79
C VAL A 451 -32.31 16.97 -28.34
N PHE A 452 -33.47 16.32 -28.21
CA PHE A 452 -33.75 14.99 -28.77
C PHE A 452 -35.23 14.85 -29.18
N GLY A 453 -35.57 13.97 -30.12
CA GLY A 453 -36.96 13.83 -30.62
C GLY A 453 -37.34 14.85 -31.72
N LYS A 454 -38.63 14.91 -32.09
CA LYS A 454 -39.11 15.66 -33.28
C LYS A 454 -40.08 16.82 -33.00
N MET A 455 -40.68 16.89 -31.81
CA MET A 455 -41.67 17.93 -31.48
C MET A 455 -40.99 19.31 -31.38
N ASN A 456 -41.66 20.35 -31.90
CA ASN A 456 -41.25 21.73 -31.66
C ASN A 456 -41.76 22.24 -30.29
N GLY A 457 -41.39 23.47 -29.92
CA GLY A 457 -41.73 24.05 -28.62
C GLY A 457 -43.23 24.18 -28.31
N GLN A 458 -44.08 24.39 -29.31
CA GLN A 458 -45.53 24.42 -29.11
C GLN A 458 -46.11 23.01 -29.02
N GLN A 459 -45.66 22.11 -29.90
CA GLN A 459 -46.12 20.71 -29.95
C GLN A 459 -45.85 19.94 -28.66
N VAL A 460 -44.73 20.21 -27.96
CA VAL A 460 -44.46 19.54 -26.67
C VAL A 460 -45.43 19.98 -25.58
N ILE A 461 -45.85 21.25 -25.57
CA ILE A 461 -46.80 21.78 -24.58
C ILE A 461 -48.19 21.19 -24.83
N GLU A 462 -48.60 21.15 -26.11
CA GLU A 462 -49.85 20.50 -26.50
C GLU A 462 -49.82 18.99 -26.23
N HIS A 463 -48.67 18.34 -26.38
CA HIS A 463 -48.49 16.94 -26.01
C HIS A 463 -48.63 16.71 -24.50
N LEU A 464 -48.03 17.56 -23.67
CA LEU A 464 -48.22 17.50 -22.21
C LEU A 464 -49.70 17.70 -21.86
N SER A 465 -50.37 18.67 -22.49
CA SER A 465 -51.80 18.92 -22.26
C SER A 465 -52.67 17.73 -22.67
N LEU A 466 -52.38 17.11 -23.81
CA LEU A 466 -53.08 15.91 -24.29
C LEU A 466 -53.02 14.77 -23.27
N LEU A 467 -51.83 14.49 -22.71
CA LEU A 467 -51.67 13.44 -21.72
C LEU A 467 -52.36 13.79 -20.39
N MET A 468 -52.41 15.07 -20.03
CA MET A 468 -53.22 15.54 -18.90
C MET A 468 -54.73 15.36 -19.15
N GLN A 469 -55.23 15.65 -20.35
CA GLN A 469 -56.63 15.45 -20.73
C GLN A 469 -57.05 13.98 -20.65
N ILE A 470 -56.16 13.06 -21.03
CA ILE A 470 -56.36 11.61 -20.84
C ILE A 470 -56.46 11.28 -19.36
N SER A 471 -55.53 11.76 -18.53
CA SER A 471 -55.58 11.51 -17.08
C SER A 471 -56.77 12.18 -16.37
N ASN A 472 -57.39 13.18 -17.00
CA ASN A 472 -58.57 13.89 -16.50
C ASN A 472 -59.88 13.29 -17.05
N GLY A 473 -59.84 12.12 -17.71
CA GLY A 473 -61.02 11.48 -18.31
C GLY A 473 -61.71 12.30 -19.42
N LYS A 474 -61.09 13.39 -19.90
CA LYS A 474 -61.64 14.26 -20.96
C LYS A 474 -61.45 13.66 -22.35
N ILE A 475 -60.44 12.81 -22.49
CA ILE A 475 -60.19 12.01 -23.69
C ILE A 475 -60.17 10.55 -23.25
N ASP A 476 -61.11 9.79 -23.78
CA ASP A 476 -61.19 8.36 -23.52
C ASP A 476 -59.97 7.65 -24.15
N ALA A 477 -59.19 6.99 -23.31
CA ALA A 477 -58.07 6.17 -23.70
C ALA A 477 -58.47 4.70 -23.62
N ASP A 478 -59.47 4.33 -24.43
CA ASP A 478 -60.16 3.05 -24.47
C ASP A 478 -59.27 1.92 -25.07
N TYR A 479 -58.10 1.74 -24.46
CA TYR A 479 -57.06 0.81 -24.88
C TYR A 479 -56.94 -0.34 -23.88
N TYR A 480 -57.11 -1.56 -24.39
CA TYR A 480 -56.93 -2.76 -23.58
C TYR A 480 -55.44 -3.04 -23.31
N VAL A 481 -55.02 -2.93 -22.05
CA VAL A 481 -53.72 -3.39 -21.55
C VAL A 481 -53.95 -4.61 -20.66
N SER A 482 -53.42 -5.77 -21.05
CA SER A 482 -53.61 -7.00 -20.27
C SER A 482 -53.01 -6.90 -18.86
N ASP A 483 -53.65 -7.54 -17.89
CA ASP A 483 -53.21 -7.56 -16.48
C ASP A 483 -51.74 -7.97 -16.30
N GLU A 484 -51.26 -8.92 -17.11
CA GLU A 484 -49.86 -9.36 -17.11
C GLU A 484 -48.89 -8.24 -17.52
N LYS A 485 -49.25 -7.43 -18.53
CA LYS A 485 -48.44 -6.28 -18.96
C LYS A 485 -48.49 -5.17 -17.92
N THR A 486 -49.65 -4.93 -17.34
CA THR A 486 -49.88 -3.96 -16.27
C THR A 486 -49.03 -4.29 -15.04
N ALA A 487 -49.09 -5.51 -14.54
CA ALA A 487 -48.32 -5.99 -13.40
C ALA A 487 -46.80 -5.91 -13.62
N ARG A 488 -46.34 -6.11 -14.86
CA ARG A 488 -44.92 -5.98 -15.22
C ARG A 488 -44.45 -4.53 -15.32
N ARG A 489 -45.30 -3.60 -15.76
CA ARG A 489 -44.91 -2.22 -16.11
C ARG A 489 -45.14 -1.23 -14.96
N LYS A 490 -46.23 -1.35 -14.21
CA LYS A 490 -46.55 -0.45 -13.09
C LYS A 490 -45.42 -0.29 -12.05
N PRO A 491 -44.66 -1.36 -11.66
CA PRO A 491 -43.56 -1.22 -10.71
C PRO A 491 -42.46 -0.24 -11.12
N PHE A 492 -42.30 0.06 -12.41
CA PHE A 492 -41.35 1.08 -12.87
C PHE A 492 -41.65 2.48 -12.30
N LEU A 493 -42.92 2.82 -12.14
CA LEU A 493 -43.35 4.11 -11.61
C LEU A 493 -42.93 4.32 -10.15
N ASP A 494 -42.64 3.23 -9.43
CA ASP A 494 -42.14 3.22 -8.04
C ASP A 494 -40.60 3.27 -7.94
N THR A 495 -39.88 3.26 -9.07
CA THR A 495 -38.41 3.33 -9.10
C THR A 495 -37.90 4.75 -9.37
N ASP A 496 -36.62 5.02 -9.09
CA ASP A 496 -35.92 6.23 -9.53
C ASP A 496 -35.51 6.21 -11.03
N GLY A 497 -35.99 5.23 -11.81
CA GLY A 497 -35.70 5.13 -13.23
C GLY A 497 -36.33 6.25 -14.05
N GLU A 498 -35.59 6.78 -15.03
CA GLU A 498 -36.10 7.77 -15.98
C GLU A 498 -36.74 7.13 -17.22
N LEU A 499 -37.63 7.86 -17.88
CA LEU A 499 -38.10 7.48 -19.22
C LEU A 499 -36.94 7.61 -20.21
N HIS A 500 -36.59 6.52 -20.90
CA HIS A 500 -35.49 6.48 -21.85
C HIS A 500 -35.76 7.37 -23.07
N ILE A 501 -34.69 8.01 -23.60
CA ILE A 501 -34.74 8.75 -24.86
C ILE A 501 -35.11 7.78 -25.99
N GLY A 502 -36.14 8.13 -26.77
CA GLY A 502 -36.66 7.28 -27.83
C GLY A 502 -37.63 6.19 -27.34
N PHE A 503 -38.17 6.31 -26.12
CA PHE A 503 -39.27 5.47 -25.67
C PHE A 503 -40.45 5.56 -26.66
N ARG A 504 -40.80 4.41 -27.26
CA ARG A 504 -41.92 4.31 -28.19
C ARG A 504 -43.09 3.62 -27.49
N ALA A 505 -44.12 4.37 -27.16
CA ALA A 505 -45.42 3.76 -26.95
C ALA A 505 -45.91 3.30 -28.33
N ALA A 506 -46.19 2.01 -28.51
CA ALA A 506 -46.61 1.41 -29.79
C ALA A 506 -47.93 1.99 -30.38
N ILE A 507 -48.48 3.03 -29.74
CA ILE A 507 -49.82 3.58 -29.92
C ILE A 507 -49.74 5.06 -30.36
N LEU A 508 -48.56 5.70 -30.27
CA LEU A 508 -48.35 7.09 -30.74
C LEU A 508 -47.69 7.10 -32.12
N SER A 509 -48.13 8.00 -33.00
CA SER A 509 -47.54 8.24 -34.33
C SER A 509 -46.06 8.59 -34.24
N ASP A 510 -45.25 8.10 -35.20
CA ASP A 510 -43.82 8.44 -35.32
C ASP A 510 -43.58 9.93 -35.70
N GLU A 511 -44.63 10.60 -36.16
CA GLU A 511 -44.64 12.03 -36.45
C GLU A 511 -45.40 12.81 -35.37
N PRO A 512 -44.91 14.00 -34.96
CA PRO A 512 -45.60 14.88 -34.01
C PRO A 512 -47.05 15.15 -34.43
N THR A 513 -47.94 15.25 -33.45
CA THR A 513 -49.31 15.70 -33.70
C THR A 513 -49.29 17.12 -34.31
N PRO A 514 -50.16 17.41 -35.29
CA PRO A 514 -50.33 18.77 -35.79
C PRO A 514 -50.69 19.74 -34.66
N GLU A 515 -50.21 20.98 -34.76
CA GLU A 515 -50.53 22.04 -33.79
C GLU A 515 -52.04 22.32 -33.77
N LYS A 516 -52.62 22.33 -32.58
CA LYS A 516 -54.04 22.57 -32.33
C LYS A 516 -54.33 24.05 -32.04
N PHE A 517 -53.46 24.73 -31.30
CA PHE A 517 -53.65 26.12 -30.90
C PHE A 517 -52.96 27.10 -31.86
N ASN A 518 -53.43 28.35 -31.90
CA ASN A 518 -52.87 29.36 -32.79
C ASN A 518 -51.60 29.99 -32.21
N SER A 519 -51.39 29.89 -30.89
CA SER A 519 -50.23 30.42 -30.19
C SER A 519 -49.73 29.49 -29.08
N ILE A 520 -48.46 29.64 -28.71
CA ILE A 520 -47.87 28.91 -27.59
C ILE A 520 -48.51 29.29 -26.24
N GLN A 521 -48.96 30.54 -26.11
CA GLN A 521 -49.64 31.00 -24.90
C GLN A 521 -50.97 30.27 -24.71
N GLU A 522 -51.77 30.13 -25.77
CA GLU A 522 -53.02 29.35 -25.74
C GLU A 522 -52.75 27.88 -25.32
N ALA A 523 -51.65 27.28 -25.79
CA ALA A 523 -51.28 25.92 -25.41
C ALA A 523 -50.85 25.82 -23.94
N ILE A 524 -50.12 26.82 -23.41
CA ILE A 524 -49.73 26.88 -21.99
C ILE A 524 -50.98 27.08 -21.12
N ASP A 525 -51.87 27.99 -21.51
CA ASP A 525 -53.10 28.27 -20.77
C ASP A 525 -53.99 27.02 -20.68
N ASP A 526 -54.13 26.27 -21.78
CA ASP A 526 -54.83 24.98 -21.76
C ASP A 526 -54.13 23.97 -20.82
N LEU A 527 -52.81 23.80 -20.93
CA LEU A 527 -52.05 22.90 -20.05
C LEU A 527 -52.27 23.23 -18.56
N VAL A 528 -52.26 24.52 -18.20
CA VAL A 528 -52.50 24.98 -16.82
C VAL A 528 -53.92 24.61 -16.36
N VAL A 529 -54.93 24.78 -17.21
CA VAL A 529 -56.30 24.33 -16.91
C VAL A 529 -56.32 22.83 -16.67
N GLN A 530 -55.65 22.03 -17.52
CA GLN A 530 -55.63 20.57 -17.34
C GLN A 530 -54.89 20.14 -16.05
N ILE A 531 -53.81 20.83 -15.67
CA ILE A 531 -53.10 20.54 -14.40
C ILE A 531 -53.99 20.83 -13.19
N ASN A 532 -54.76 21.92 -13.21
CA ASN A 532 -55.70 22.24 -12.14
C ASN A 532 -56.84 21.21 -12.06
N ASP A 533 -57.37 20.79 -13.20
CA ASP A 533 -58.47 19.84 -13.28
C ASP A 533 -58.06 18.44 -12.82
N PHE A 534 -56.78 18.07 -12.95
CA PHE A 534 -56.27 16.75 -12.58
C PHE A 534 -56.59 16.36 -11.15
N LYS A 535 -56.37 17.26 -10.18
CA LYS A 535 -56.68 16.94 -8.79
C LYS A 535 -58.18 16.81 -8.57
N ASN A 536 -58.99 17.64 -9.23
CA ASN A 536 -60.44 17.65 -9.08
C ASN A 536 -61.07 16.39 -9.69
N HIS A 537 -60.58 15.93 -10.83
CA HIS A 537 -61.07 14.72 -11.50
C HIS A 537 -61.05 13.49 -10.59
N PHE A 538 -59.90 13.24 -9.94
CA PHE A 538 -59.76 12.12 -9.00
C PHE A 538 -60.43 12.32 -7.63
N THR A 539 -61.20 13.40 -7.44
CA THR A 539 -62.16 13.48 -6.33
C THR A 539 -63.48 12.79 -6.65
N GLU A 540 -63.79 12.61 -7.94
CA GLU A 540 -65.05 12.02 -8.44
C GLU A 540 -64.85 10.64 -9.08
N THR A 541 -63.62 10.30 -9.54
CA THR A 541 -63.25 8.97 -10.04
C THR A 541 -62.13 8.32 -9.22
N THR A 542 -62.08 6.99 -9.18
CA THR A 542 -61.02 6.24 -8.51
C THR A 542 -59.80 5.97 -9.40
N THR A 543 -60.02 5.85 -10.71
CA THR A 543 -59.03 5.35 -11.66
C THR A 543 -59.29 5.88 -13.07
N GLU A 544 -58.22 6.01 -13.86
CA GLU A 544 -58.28 6.35 -15.29
C GLU A 544 -57.31 5.50 -16.11
N ASN A 545 -57.69 5.19 -17.35
CA ASN A 545 -56.93 4.25 -18.17
C ASN A 545 -55.71 4.91 -18.84
N HIS A 546 -54.52 4.35 -18.63
CA HIS A 546 -53.28 4.81 -19.27
C HIS A 546 -52.92 3.87 -20.45
N PRO A 547 -52.64 4.40 -21.66
CA PRO A 547 -52.42 3.60 -22.87
C PRO A 547 -51.26 2.58 -22.78
N PHE A 548 -50.23 2.86 -21.96
CA PHE A 548 -49.12 1.94 -21.70
C PHE A 548 -49.18 1.13 -20.39
N PHE A 549 -49.65 1.72 -19.28
CA PHE A 549 -49.60 1.14 -17.93
C PHE A 549 -50.95 0.51 -17.49
N GLY A 550 -52.00 0.61 -18.30
CA GLY A 550 -53.35 0.19 -17.94
C GLY A 550 -54.01 1.17 -16.96
N GLU A 551 -55.00 0.71 -16.22
CA GLU A 551 -55.74 1.51 -15.25
C GLU A 551 -54.82 2.04 -14.13
N LEU A 552 -54.75 3.35 -13.93
CA LEU A 552 -53.95 3.98 -12.87
C LEU A 552 -54.83 4.83 -11.95
N ASP A 553 -54.52 4.84 -10.66
CA ASP A 553 -55.09 5.76 -9.69
C ASP A 553 -54.36 7.12 -9.71
N TYR A 554 -54.83 8.05 -8.88
CA TYR A 554 -54.22 9.38 -8.73
C TYR A 554 -52.71 9.35 -8.44
N GLU A 555 -52.25 8.47 -7.54
CA GLU A 555 -50.84 8.43 -7.12
C GLU A 555 -49.95 7.86 -8.22
N TYR A 556 -50.41 6.84 -8.95
CA TYR A 556 -49.69 6.29 -10.09
C TYR A 556 -49.68 7.23 -11.30
N TRP A 557 -50.78 7.94 -11.59
CA TRP A 557 -50.80 9.00 -12.61
C TRP A 557 -49.86 10.15 -12.25
N LYS A 558 -49.82 10.56 -10.97
CA LYS A 558 -48.90 11.59 -10.49
C LYS A 558 -47.44 11.17 -10.66
N LYS A 559 -47.09 9.93 -10.31
CA LYS A 559 -45.73 9.38 -10.52
C LYS A 559 -45.35 9.35 -11.99
N PHE A 560 -46.28 8.97 -12.87
CA PHE A 560 -46.08 9.02 -14.31
C PHE A 560 -45.83 10.46 -14.80
N HIS A 561 -46.70 11.41 -14.44
CA HIS A 561 -46.60 12.80 -14.88
C HIS A 561 -45.31 13.46 -14.39
N VAL A 562 -44.83 13.19 -13.16
CA VAL A 562 -43.50 13.64 -12.70
C VAL A 562 -42.40 13.15 -13.65
N LYS A 563 -42.40 11.86 -14.02
CA LYS A 563 -41.39 11.28 -14.92
C LYS A 563 -41.54 11.80 -16.36
N HIS A 564 -42.76 11.97 -16.83
CA HIS A 564 -43.11 12.44 -18.19
C HIS A 564 -42.74 13.90 -18.40
N PHE A 565 -43.14 14.80 -17.49
CA PHE A 565 -42.73 16.20 -17.51
C PHE A 565 -41.22 16.33 -17.41
N THR A 566 -40.57 15.60 -16.49
CA THR A 566 -39.10 15.63 -16.37
C THR A 566 -38.41 15.22 -17.69
N HIS A 567 -38.94 14.21 -18.39
CA HIS A 567 -38.41 13.78 -19.69
C HIS A 567 -38.52 14.89 -20.75
N HIS A 568 -39.67 15.55 -20.86
CA HIS A 568 -39.86 16.63 -21.85
C HIS A 568 -39.15 17.93 -21.47
N PHE A 569 -38.96 18.21 -20.18
CA PHE A 569 -38.15 19.35 -19.77
C PHE A 569 -36.67 19.10 -20.08
N LYS A 570 -36.16 17.86 -19.94
CA LYS A 570 -34.84 17.48 -20.47
C LYS A 570 -34.76 17.61 -21.98
N GLN A 571 -35.84 17.26 -22.68
CA GLN A 571 -35.94 17.35 -24.14
C GLN A 571 -35.67 18.77 -24.65
N PHE A 572 -36.01 19.80 -23.88
CA PHE A 572 -35.82 21.20 -24.26
C PHE A 572 -34.81 21.95 -23.38
N ASN A 573 -34.02 21.22 -22.58
CA ASN A 573 -33.02 21.80 -21.69
C ASN A 573 -33.60 22.82 -20.68
N LEU A 574 -34.72 22.48 -20.07
CA LEU A 574 -35.48 23.29 -19.12
C LEU A 574 -35.27 22.89 -17.64
N LEU A 575 -34.37 21.94 -17.34
CA LEU A 575 -34.14 21.43 -15.98
C LEU A 575 -33.15 22.27 -15.15
#